data_AF-A0A9D9S0J2-F1
#
_entry.id   AF-A0A9D9S0J2-F1
#
_cell.length_a   1.000
_cell.length_b   1.000
_cell.length_c   1.000
_cell.angle_alpha   90.00
_cell.angle_beta   90.00
_cell.angle_gamma   90.00
#
_symmetry.space_group_name_H-M   'P 1'
#
loop_
_entity.id
_entity.type
_entity.pdbx_description
1 polymer ?
#
loop_
_entity_poly.entity_id
_entity_poly.type
_entity_poly.pdbx_seq_one_letter_code
_entity_poly.pdbx_strand_id
1 'polypeptide(L)'
;MTSTSRRTFTTFLSATIVTLFPTFGHAIDISHDDFSDVSTLQLNGRAASVGNSVTASDGLKVLRLTDNYGQSGSAYLKTAVSLANNLSFSTFFQFRITAGGGFFESGEFVKGADGITFALNSVSNVAGLAGDGIGYQGNPYSASIEFDTFNNGAPKDTDGNHVGVNLYGSTRSVTTAPVTQALMNNGQIWSAWIDYDGVTDLLSVRLAQGSTVTRPDTALLSHTVDLYEAVYHQDVYFGFTSATGSLTNTHDILRWEAQTLAAPVPEPATLSLFGIGGLLIAGAAARRRT
;
A
#
# COMPACT_ATOMS: atom_id res chain seq x y z
N MET A 1 -82.58 -2.90 -8.99
CA MET A 1 -81.53 -3.91 -8.76
C MET A 1 -80.65 -3.91 -10.01
N THR A 2 -79.64 -3.05 -10.03
CA THR A 2 -78.19 -3.28 -9.80
C THR A 2 -77.42 -3.34 -11.13
N SER A 3 -76.94 -2.16 -11.54
CA SER A 3 -75.94 -1.96 -12.59
C SER A 3 -74.56 -2.38 -12.08
N THR A 4 -73.88 -3.28 -12.80
CA THR A 4 -72.55 -3.78 -12.45
C THR A 4 -71.48 -3.03 -13.27
N SER A 5 -70.78 -2.10 -12.62
CA SER A 5 -69.61 -1.42 -13.18
C SER A 5 -68.41 -2.36 -13.15
N ARG A 6 -67.85 -2.72 -14.30
CA ARG A 6 -66.54 -3.36 -14.41
C ARG A 6 -65.45 -2.30 -14.27
N ARG A 7 -64.64 -2.39 -13.21
CA ARG A 7 -63.41 -1.61 -13.04
C ARG A 7 -62.23 -2.40 -13.61
N THR A 8 -61.59 -1.86 -14.64
CA THR A 8 -60.33 -2.36 -15.19
C THR A 8 -59.21 -1.91 -14.26
N PHE A 9 -58.47 -2.85 -13.67
CA PHE A 9 -57.26 -2.58 -12.90
C PHE A 9 -56.06 -2.55 -13.85
N THR A 10 -55.44 -1.38 -14.00
CA THR A 10 -54.17 -1.22 -14.69
C THR A 10 -53.06 -1.48 -13.69
N THR A 11 -52.36 -2.60 -13.82
CA THR A 11 -51.22 -2.95 -12.98
C THR A 11 -49.99 -2.20 -13.50
N PHE A 12 -49.47 -1.22 -12.74
CA PHE A 12 -48.18 -0.61 -13.03
C PHE A 12 -47.07 -1.51 -12.48
N LEU A 13 -46.30 -2.14 -13.37
CA LEU A 13 -45.08 -2.85 -13.01
C LEU A 13 -43.99 -1.79 -12.77
N SER A 14 -43.67 -1.50 -11.50
CA SER A 14 -42.53 -0.66 -11.16
C SER A 14 -41.26 -1.48 -11.35
N ALA A 15 -40.51 -1.21 -12.43
CA ALA A 15 -39.19 -1.77 -12.63
C ALA A 15 -38.20 -1.05 -11.70
N THR A 16 -37.81 -1.70 -10.60
CA THR A 16 -36.72 -1.21 -9.76
C THR A 16 -35.41 -1.43 -10.50
N ILE A 17 -34.85 -0.36 -11.06
CA ILE A 17 -33.47 -0.38 -11.59
C ILE A 17 -32.55 -0.46 -10.38
N VAL A 18 -32.00 -1.64 -10.11
CA VAL A 18 -30.87 -1.81 -9.19
C VAL A 18 -29.64 -1.32 -9.93
N THR A 19 -29.27 -0.06 -9.73
CA THR A 19 -27.95 0.43 -10.14
C THR A 19 -26.93 -0.20 -9.20
N LEU A 20 -26.21 -1.24 -9.65
CA LEU A 20 -24.96 -1.61 -9.01
C LEU A 20 -23.98 -0.47 -9.24
N PHE A 21 -23.78 0.36 -8.21
CA PHE A 21 -22.60 1.20 -8.18
C PHE A 21 -21.41 0.28 -7.93
N PRO A 22 -20.31 0.36 -8.72
CA PRO A 22 -19.07 -0.26 -8.32
C PRO A 22 -18.73 0.25 -6.91
N THR A 23 -18.46 -0.65 -5.99
CA THR A 23 -17.88 -0.30 -4.69
C THR A 23 -16.49 0.24 -4.97
N PHE A 24 -16.36 1.57 -5.03
CA PHE A 24 -15.05 2.19 -5.05
C PHE A 24 -14.33 1.78 -3.77
N GLY A 25 -13.12 1.23 -3.89
CA GLY A 25 -12.23 1.06 -2.74
C GLY A 25 -12.11 2.39 -2.00
N HIS A 26 -11.97 2.33 -0.67
CA HIS A 26 -11.83 3.54 0.12
C HIS A 26 -10.54 4.26 -0.25
N ALA A 27 -10.65 5.56 -0.56
CA ALA A 27 -9.47 6.42 -0.63
C ALA A 27 -8.81 6.47 0.75
N ILE A 28 -7.49 6.34 0.79
CA ILE A 28 -6.70 6.58 2.00
C ILE A 28 -6.15 8.00 1.92
N ASP A 29 -6.25 8.71 3.04
CA ASP A 29 -5.52 9.93 3.36
C ASP A 29 -5.27 9.88 4.87
N ILE A 30 -4.07 9.45 5.26
CA ILE A 30 -3.67 9.30 6.66
C ILE A 30 -2.42 10.10 6.95
N SER A 31 -2.37 10.62 8.19
CA SER A 31 -1.17 11.20 8.76
C SER A 31 -1.04 10.78 10.23
N HIS A 32 0.03 10.06 10.51
CA HIS A 32 0.49 9.70 11.84
C HIS A 32 1.80 10.45 12.09
N ASP A 33 1.72 11.62 12.73
CA ASP A 33 2.91 12.38 13.15
C ASP A 33 3.73 11.64 14.22
N ASP A 34 3.05 10.80 15.01
CA ASP A 34 3.60 9.82 15.92
C ASP A 34 2.65 8.60 16.05
N PHE A 35 2.99 7.66 16.92
CA PHE A 35 2.15 6.49 17.23
C PHE A 35 1.66 6.47 18.68
N SER A 36 1.29 7.65 19.20
CA SER A 36 0.58 7.75 20.48
C SER A 36 -0.80 7.09 20.41
N ASP A 37 -1.46 7.16 19.26
CA ASP A 37 -2.68 6.43 18.89
C ASP A 37 -2.41 5.48 17.72
N VAL A 38 -2.76 4.21 17.92
CA VAL A 38 -2.68 3.12 16.92
C VAL A 38 -4.04 2.47 16.70
N SER A 39 -5.13 3.14 17.09
CA SER A 39 -6.50 2.63 16.99
C SER A 39 -6.93 2.32 15.55
N THR A 40 -6.33 2.98 14.56
CA THR A 40 -6.52 2.74 13.13
C THR A 40 -5.78 1.50 12.61
N LEU A 41 -4.88 0.93 13.43
CA LEU A 41 -4.01 -0.19 13.05
C LEU A 41 -4.48 -1.52 13.65
N GLN A 42 -4.39 -2.56 12.84
CA GLN A 42 -4.40 -3.96 13.25
C GLN A 42 -2.95 -4.37 13.53
N LEU A 43 -2.60 -4.54 14.81
CA LEU A 43 -1.29 -5.03 15.22
C LEU A 43 -1.28 -6.54 15.30
N ASN A 44 -0.20 -7.19 14.86
CA ASN A 44 -0.07 -8.65 14.90
C ASN A 44 1.31 -9.08 15.41
N GLY A 45 1.40 -10.35 15.84
CA GLY A 45 2.64 -10.95 16.30
C GLY A 45 3.30 -10.15 17.42
N ARG A 46 4.58 -9.82 17.23
CA ARG A 46 5.32 -9.04 18.23
C ARG A 46 4.77 -7.63 18.41
N ALA A 47 4.38 -6.94 17.34
CA ALA A 47 3.82 -5.58 17.45
C ALA A 47 2.59 -5.54 18.38
N ALA A 48 1.70 -6.54 18.28
CA ALA A 48 0.55 -6.68 19.18
C ALA A 48 0.96 -6.95 20.63
N SER A 49 2.03 -7.72 20.84
CA SER A 49 2.50 -8.12 22.17
C SER A 49 3.22 -6.99 22.91
N VAL A 50 3.94 -6.12 22.18
CA VAL A 50 4.55 -4.90 22.74
C VAL A 50 3.45 -3.91 23.14
N GLY A 51 2.38 -3.84 22.34
CA GLY A 51 1.19 -3.05 22.64
C GLY A 51 1.29 -1.60 22.19
N ASN A 52 0.30 -0.81 22.59
CA ASN A 52 0.10 0.55 22.10
C ASN A 52 0.99 1.57 22.83
N SER A 53 1.27 2.70 22.17
CA SER A 53 1.89 3.89 22.76
C SER A 53 3.30 3.68 23.32
N VAL A 54 4.11 2.86 22.65
CA VAL A 54 5.52 2.60 22.97
C VAL A 54 6.30 3.91 22.97
N THR A 55 7.00 4.19 24.06
CA THR A 55 7.93 5.32 24.13
C THR A 55 9.35 4.80 23.92
N ALA A 56 10.00 5.26 22.85
CA ALA A 56 11.40 5.01 22.60
C ALA A 56 12.28 5.76 23.62
N SER A 57 13.58 5.44 23.68
CA SER A 57 14.52 5.99 24.66
C SER A 57 14.70 7.51 24.57
N ASP A 58 14.38 8.10 23.42
CA ASP A 58 14.40 9.55 23.16
C ASP A 58 13.04 10.24 23.43
N GLY A 59 12.06 9.52 23.97
CA GLY A 59 10.75 10.05 24.33
C GLY A 59 9.70 9.99 23.21
N LEU A 60 10.09 9.62 21.99
CA LEU A 60 9.17 9.54 20.85
C LEU A 60 8.16 8.40 21.02
N LYS A 61 6.91 8.63 20.59
CA LYS A 61 5.88 7.61 20.50
C LYS A 61 5.98 6.89 19.17
N VAL A 62 6.33 5.61 19.21
CA VAL A 62 6.70 4.83 18.01
C VAL A 62 5.81 3.62 17.82
N LEU A 63 5.67 3.19 16.57
CA LEU A 63 5.14 1.88 16.23
C LEU A 63 6.31 0.89 16.20
N ARG A 64 6.38 0.04 17.21
CA ARG A 64 7.44 -0.97 17.35
C ARG A 64 6.99 -2.31 16.76
N LEU A 65 7.73 -2.78 15.76
CA LEU A 65 7.42 -4.03 15.07
C LEU A 65 8.09 -5.23 15.75
N THR A 66 9.37 -5.10 16.11
CA THR A 66 10.17 -6.13 16.82
C THR A 66 11.23 -5.48 17.70
N ASP A 67 11.75 -6.22 18.69
CA ASP A 67 12.71 -5.72 19.70
C ASP A 67 13.54 -6.81 20.41
N ASN A 68 13.45 -8.07 19.98
CA ASN A 68 14.19 -9.20 20.54
C ASN A 68 14.37 -10.30 19.48
N TYR A 69 15.13 -11.34 19.79
CA TYR A 69 15.45 -12.45 18.89
C TYR A 69 14.23 -13.31 18.50
N GLY A 70 14.25 -13.82 17.26
CA GLY A 70 13.30 -14.83 16.77
C GLY A 70 11.85 -14.36 16.71
N GLN A 71 11.61 -13.11 16.30
CA GLN A 71 10.29 -12.49 16.29
C GLN A 71 9.80 -12.20 14.88
N SER A 72 8.48 -12.04 14.77
CA SER A 72 7.80 -11.48 13.61
C SER A 72 6.68 -10.57 14.09
N GLY A 73 6.55 -9.39 13.49
CA GLY A 73 5.55 -8.39 13.84
C GLY A 73 5.06 -7.64 12.61
N SER A 74 3.79 -7.24 12.65
CA SER A 74 3.21 -6.41 11.60
C SER A 74 2.16 -5.46 12.16
N ALA A 75 1.91 -4.39 11.41
CA ALA A 75 0.86 -3.43 11.68
C ALA A 75 0.27 -2.96 10.35
N TYR A 76 -1.01 -3.20 10.15
CA TYR A 76 -1.74 -2.82 8.94
C TYR A 76 -2.85 -1.84 9.28
N LEU A 77 -3.18 -0.92 8.36
CA LEU A 77 -4.42 -0.16 8.49
C LEU A 77 -5.62 -1.11 8.54
N LYS A 78 -6.66 -0.70 9.26
CA LYS A 78 -7.94 -1.43 9.29
C LYS A 78 -8.80 -1.17 8.04
N THR A 79 -8.46 -0.15 7.26
CA THR A 79 -9.14 0.21 6.01
C THR A 79 -8.38 -0.39 4.83
N ALA A 80 -9.10 -1.11 3.97
CA ALA A 80 -8.54 -1.66 2.74
C ALA A 80 -8.64 -0.67 1.57
N VAL A 81 -7.72 -0.80 0.62
CA VAL A 81 -7.62 -0.03 -0.63
C VAL A 81 -7.76 -0.97 -1.80
N SER A 82 -8.58 -0.59 -2.78
CA SER A 82 -8.62 -1.29 -4.06
C SER A 82 -7.62 -0.64 -5.02
N LEU A 83 -6.63 -1.38 -5.51
CA LEU A 83 -5.71 -0.87 -6.55
C LEU A 83 -6.32 -0.88 -7.96
N ALA A 84 -7.58 -1.29 -8.09
CA ALA A 84 -8.30 -1.32 -9.36
C ALA A 84 -8.39 0.07 -10.03
N ASN A 85 -8.59 0.07 -11.35
CA ASN A 85 -8.70 1.29 -12.17
C ASN A 85 -7.44 2.16 -12.10
N ASN A 86 -6.25 1.53 -12.14
CA ASN A 86 -4.96 2.21 -12.23
C ASN A 86 -4.74 3.20 -11.06
N LEU A 87 -5.11 2.78 -9.84
CA LEU A 87 -4.98 3.64 -8.66
C LEU A 87 -3.51 3.94 -8.39
N SER A 88 -3.18 5.23 -8.30
CA SER A 88 -1.86 5.68 -7.87
C SER A 88 -1.86 5.92 -6.37
N PHE A 89 -0.70 5.83 -5.72
CA PHE A 89 -0.56 6.21 -4.33
C PHE A 89 0.82 6.78 -4.04
N SER A 90 0.91 7.55 -2.95
CA SER A 90 2.18 8.00 -2.39
C SER A 90 2.16 7.72 -0.90
N THR A 91 3.25 7.18 -0.38
CA THR A 91 3.46 7.04 1.06
C THR A 91 4.83 7.56 1.46
N PHE A 92 4.88 8.19 2.62
CA PHE A 92 6.07 8.66 3.27
C PHE A 92 6.12 8.10 4.69
N PHE A 93 7.27 7.62 5.13
CA PHE A 93 7.44 7.25 6.53
C PHE A 93 8.86 7.49 7.00
N GLN A 94 8.97 7.66 8.32
CA GLN A 94 10.25 7.69 9.01
C GLN A 94 10.41 6.42 9.82
N PHE A 95 11.55 5.78 9.70
CA PHE A 95 11.88 4.59 10.47
C PHE A 95 13.26 4.70 11.11
N ARG A 96 13.50 3.87 12.11
CA ARG A 96 14.80 3.73 12.76
C ARG A 96 14.99 2.29 13.19
N ILE A 97 16.20 1.79 12.98
CA ILE A 97 16.61 0.44 13.34
C ILE A 97 17.76 0.56 14.35
N THR A 98 17.55 0.06 15.57
CA THR A 98 18.47 0.26 16.73
C THR A 98 18.77 -1.05 17.45
N ALA A 99 19.56 -0.97 18.53
CA ALA A 99 19.79 -2.07 19.47
C ALA A 99 20.26 -3.39 18.81
N GLY A 100 21.20 -3.27 17.86
CA GLY A 100 21.79 -4.39 17.15
C GLY A 100 22.40 -5.45 18.08
N GLY A 101 21.88 -6.66 18.00
CA GLY A 101 22.35 -7.84 18.73
C GLY A 101 22.90 -8.93 17.81
N GLY A 102 23.70 -9.84 18.39
CA GLY A 102 24.35 -10.94 17.67
C GLY A 102 25.79 -10.61 17.23
N PHE A 103 26.14 -11.00 16.00
CA PHE A 103 27.46 -10.82 15.41
C PHE A 103 27.47 -9.71 14.34
N PHE A 104 28.68 -9.30 13.93
CA PHE A 104 28.86 -8.34 12.83
C PHE A 104 28.82 -9.10 11.51
N GLU A 105 28.10 -8.58 10.53
CA GLU A 105 28.22 -9.06 9.15
C GLU A 105 29.62 -8.74 8.61
N SER A 106 30.13 -9.60 7.72
CA SER A 106 31.44 -9.38 7.09
C SER A 106 31.45 -8.08 6.30
N GLY A 107 32.30 -7.14 6.73
CA GLY A 107 32.43 -5.82 6.08
C GLY A 107 31.57 -4.73 6.72
N GLU A 108 30.80 -5.07 7.75
CA GLU A 108 29.98 -4.12 8.50
C GLU A 108 30.53 -3.85 9.91
N PHE A 109 30.20 -2.66 10.43
CA PHE A 109 30.61 -2.21 11.77
C PHE A 109 29.44 -2.10 12.75
N VAL A 110 28.27 -2.59 12.35
CA VAL A 110 27.03 -2.62 13.12
C VAL A 110 26.53 -4.05 13.17
N LYS A 111 25.62 -4.32 14.11
CA LYS A 111 25.04 -5.64 14.32
C LYS A 111 23.54 -5.56 14.06
N GLY A 112 22.97 -6.73 13.84
CA GLY A 112 21.53 -6.93 13.83
C GLY A 112 21.02 -7.32 12.46
N ALA A 113 19.74 -7.66 12.45
CA ALA A 113 18.95 -8.16 11.33
C ALA A 113 17.46 -8.06 11.74
N ASP A 114 16.50 -8.23 10.85
CA ASP A 114 16.65 -8.49 9.40
C ASP A 114 16.16 -7.31 8.54
N GLY A 115 15.37 -6.39 9.11
CA GLY A 115 14.90 -5.20 8.40
C GLY A 115 13.41 -4.91 8.60
N ILE A 116 12.88 -4.02 7.76
CA ILE A 116 11.47 -3.60 7.74
C ILE A 116 10.95 -3.69 6.31
N THR A 117 9.66 -3.94 6.15
CA THR A 117 8.97 -3.72 4.87
C THR A 117 7.82 -2.73 5.01
N PHE A 118 7.56 -1.96 3.95
CA PHE A 118 6.23 -1.43 3.68
C PHE A 118 5.48 -2.45 2.84
N ALA A 119 4.34 -2.94 3.32
CA ALA A 119 3.62 -4.06 2.72
C ALA A 119 2.19 -3.67 2.32
N LEU A 120 1.79 -4.17 1.14
CA LEU A 120 0.40 -4.19 0.67
C LEU A 120 -0.06 -5.63 0.76
N ASN A 121 -1.00 -5.93 1.64
CA ASN A 121 -1.42 -7.31 1.90
C ASN A 121 -2.94 -7.44 1.85
N SER A 122 -3.45 -8.48 1.20
CA SER A 122 -4.90 -8.76 1.15
C SER A 122 -5.53 -9.07 2.52
N VAL A 123 -4.70 -9.40 3.52
CA VAL A 123 -5.13 -9.67 4.90
C VAL A 123 -4.37 -8.76 5.87
N SER A 124 -5.08 -8.17 6.84
CA SER A 124 -4.50 -7.24 7.82
C SER A 124 -4.10 -7.90 9.14
N ASN A 125 -4.52 -9.14 9.39
CA ASN A 125 -4.33 -9.84 10.66
C ASN A 125 -3.25 -10.94 10.62
N VAL A 126 -2.18 -10.71 9.85
CA VAL A 126 -1.11 -11.69 9.62
C VAL A 126 0.26 -11.10 9.93
N ALA A 127 1.17 -11.93 10.44
CA ALA A 127 2.61 -11.68 10.44
C ALA A 127 3.28 -12.88 9.77
N GLY A 128 4.11 -12.62 8.75
CA GLY A 128 4.83 -13.65 7.99
C GLY A 128 5.98 -14.27 8.76
N LEU A 129 6.84 -15.00 8.06
CA LEU A 129 7.97 -15.71 8.68
C LEU A 129 8.97 -14.77 9.36
N ALA A 130 9.59 -15.27 10.43
CA ALA A 130 10.66 -14.58 11.15
C ALA A 130 12.00 -14.61 10.36
N GLY A 131 13.05 -13.98 10.88
CA GLY A 131 14.37 -13.96 10.23
C GLY A 131 14.34 -13.34 8.83
N ASP A 132 14.90 -14.06 7.87
CA ASP A 132 14.99 -13.71 6.44
C ASP A 132 13.63 -13.51 5.75
N GLY A 133 12.54 -13.89 6.42
CA GLY A 133 11.17 -13.61 6.00
C GLY A 133 10.67 -12.20 6.28
N ILE A 134 11.37 -11.39 7.09
CA ILE A 134 11.06 -9.97 7.43
C ILE A 134 9.59 -9.74 7.82
N GLY A 135 8.93 -10.75 8.40
CA GLY A 135 7.51 -10.69 8.77
C GLY A 135 6.56 -10.57 7.58
N TYR A 136 7.05 -10.73 6.35
CA TYR A 136 6.31 -10.63 5.09
C TYR A 136 6.16 -11.99 4.40
N GLN A 137 7.20 -12.82 4.44
CA GLN A 137 7.23 -14.07 3.69
C GLN A 137 6.08 -15.01 4.10
N GLY A 138 5.45 -15.63 3.09
CA GLY A 138 4.33 -16.55 3.26
C GLY A 138 2.94 -15.93 3.08
N ASN A 139 2.87 -14.64 2.72
CA ASN A 139 1.62 -13.94 2.40
C ASN A 139 1.44 -13.88 0.86
N PRO A 140 0.71 -14.79 0.20
CA PRO A 140 0.81 -14.96 -1.26
C PRO A 140 0.14 -13.86 -2.10
N TYR A 141 -0.81 -13.11 -1.53
CA TYR A 141 -1.54 -12.05 -2.22
C TYR A 141 -1.10 -10.70 -1.66
N SER A 142 0.17 -10.38 -1.91
CA SER A 142 0.82 -9.21 -1.37
C SER A 142 2.01 -8.77 -2.22
N ALA A 143 2.40 -7.53 -2.01
CA ALA A 143 3.68 -6.97 -2.44
C ALA A 143 4.31 -6.22 -1.26
N SER A 144 5.63 -6.10 -1.24
CA SER A 144 6.31 -5.24 -0.27
C SER A 144 7.54 -4.55 -0.83
N ILE A 145 7.87 -3.42 -0.23
CA ILE A 145 9.15 -2.74 -0.41
C ILE A 145 9.96 -3.01 0.85
N GLU A 146 11.03 -3.78 0.75
CA GLU A 146 11.91 -4.10 1.88
C GLU A 146 13.04 -3.09 2.03
N PHE A 147 13.46 -2.90 3.28
CA PHE A 147 14.63 -2.18 3.72
C PHE A 147 15.43 -3.19 4.54
N ASP A 148 16.15 -4.05 3.83
CA ASP A 148 16.88 -5.20 4.38
C ASP A 148 18.25 -4.73 4.90
N THR A 149 18.61 -5.21 6.09
CA THR A 149 19.87 -4.87 6.77
C THR A 149 20.72 -6.10 7.07
N PHE A 150 20.50 -7.21 6.35
CA PHE A 150 21.26 -8.42 6.54
C PHE A 150 21.38 -9.25 5.25
N ASN A 151 22.58 -9.70 4.92
CA ASN A 151 22.79 -10.55 3.75
C ASN A 151 22.49 -12.02 4.06
N ASN A 152 21.34 -12.54 3.58
CA ASN A 152 21.03 -13.97 3.65
C ASN A 152 21.69 -14.80 2.53
N GLY A 153 22.50 -14.16 1.68
CA GLY A 153 23.29 -14.80 0.63
C GLY A 153 22.49 -15.15 -0.62
N ALA A 154 23.23 -15.54 -1.66
CA ALA A 154 22.65 -15.90 -2.95
C ALA A 154 21.75 -17.16 -2.86
N PRO A 155 20.59 -17.18 -3.54
CA PRO A 155 20.16 -16.21 -4.54
C PRO A 155 19.26 -15.08 -4.00
N LYS A 156 19.10 -14.96 -2.67
CA LYS A 156 18.23 -13.92 -2.09
C LYS A 156 18.91 -12.56 -2.19
N ASP A 157 20.11 -12.43 -1.62
CA ASP A 157 20.76 -11.14 -1.44
C ASP A 157 22.14 -11.10 -2.11
N THR A 158 22.50 -9.90 -2.58
CA THR A 158 23.82 -9.57 -3.12
C THR A 158 24.66 -8.75 -2.16
N ASP A 159 24.04 -8.09 -1.18
CA ASP A 159 24.66 -7.23 -0.18
C ASP A 159 23.78 -7.17 1.08
N GLY A 160 24.36 -6.73 2.21
CA GLY A 160 23.70 -6.69 3.51
C GLY A 160 22.92 -5.42 3.83
N ASN A 161 22.74 -4.49 2.89
CA ASN A 161 22.06 -3.23 3.17
C ASN A 161 21.43 -2.66 1.89
N HIS A 162 20.20 -3.06 1.60
CA HIS A 162 19.55 -2.72 0.33
C HIS A 162 18.05 -2.42 0.48
N VAL A 163 17.49 -1.80 -0.56
CA VAL A 163 16.05 -1.70 -0.77
C VAL A 163 15.64 -2.66 -1.87
N GLY A 164 14.54 -3.37 -1.68
CA GLY A 164 14.07 -4.39 -2.62
C GLY A 164 12.56 -4.34 -2.85
N VAL A 165 12.11 -4.88 -4.00
CA VAL A 165 10.69 -5.07 -4.31
C VAL A 165 10.37 -6.56 -4.30
N ASN A 166 9.47 -6.95 -3.41
CA ASN A 166 9.03 -8.32 -3.18
C ASN A 166 7.60 -8.51 -3.65
N LEU A 167 7.31 -9.67 -4.26
CA LEU A 167 5.98 -10.02 -4.77
C LEU A 167 5.54 -11.39 -4.24
N TYR A 168 4.24 -11.61 -4.18
CA TYR A 168 3.62 -12.91 -3.89
C TYR A 168 4.07 -13.56 -2.58
N GLY A 169 4.38 -12.75 -1.56
CA GLY A 169 4.85 -13.27 -0.26
C GLY A 169 6.24 -13.89 -0.29
N SER A 170 7.05 -13.59 -1.30
CA SER A 170 8.46 -13.99 -1.40
C SER A 170 9.37 -12.83 -1.01
N THR A 171 10.35 -13.06 -0.13
CA THR A 171 11.45 -12.12 0.17
C THR A 171 12.61 -12.21 -0.80
N ARG A 172 12.43 -12.94 -1.92
CA ARG A 172 13.35 -12.83 -3.06
C ARG A 172 12.90 -11.68 -3.93
N SER A 173 13.56 -10.55 -3.76
CA SER A 173 13.27 -9.32 -4.49
C SER A 173 13.38 -9.51 -6.01
N VAL A 174 12.40 -9.00 -6.75
CA VAL A 174 12.43 -8.95 -8.22
C VAL A 174 13.35 -7.85 -8.75
N THR A 175 13.69 -6.89 -7.89
CA THR A 175 14.72 -5.87 -8.13
C THR A 175 15.22 -5.34 -6.79
N THR A 176 16.50 -4.96 -6.74
CA THR A 176 17.15 -4.42 -5.55
C THR A 176 18.03 -3.21 -5.90
N ALA A 177 18.27 -2.34 -4.92
CA ALA A 177 19.25 -1.28 -4.99
C ALA A 177 20.03 -1.19 -3.66
N PRO A 178 21.37 -1.26 -3.70
CA PRO A 178 22.19 -1.14 -2.50
C PRO A 178 22.09 0.26 -1.90
N VAL A 179 22.00 0.34 -0.57
CA VAL A 179 21.99 1.61 0.17
C VAL A 179 23.44 1.93 0.57
N THR A 180 24.09 2.78 -0.21
CA THR A 180 25.52 3.09 -0.03
C THR A 180 25.79 4.31 0.85
N GLN A 181 24.76 5.11 1.16
CA GLN A 181 24.93 6.34 1.95
C GLN A 181 25.34 6.06 3.40
N ALA A 182 24.84 4.96 3.98
CA ALA A 182 25.14 4.44 5.32
C ALA A 182 24.38 3.13 5.54
N LEU A 183 24.77 2.36 6.57
CA LEU A 183 24.01 1.19 7.04
C LEU A 183 22.70 1.64 7.69
N MET A 184 21.56 1.07 7.29
CA MET A 184 20.24 1.51 7.76
C MET A 184 19.99 1.20 9.23
N ASN A 185 20.66 0.19 9.78
CA ASN A 185 20.66 -0.18 11.20
C ASN A 185 21.69 0.59 12.07
N ASN A 186 22.15 1.75 11.61
CA ASN A 186 23.05 2.63 12.35
C ASN A 186 22.40 3.44 13.49
N GLY A 187 21.11 3.21 13.77
CA GLY A 187 20.36 3.92 14.80
C GLY A 187 19.96 5.35 14.45
N GLN A 188 20.23 5.82 13.24
CA GLN A 188 19.74 7.11 12.76
C GLN A 188 18.30 7.00 12.24
N ILE A 189 17.64 8.15 12.09
CA ILE A 189 16.33 8.23 11.46
C ILE A 189 16.51 8.19 9.95
N TRP A 190 15.68 7.41 9.28
CA TRP A 190 15.62 7.29 7.83
C TRP A 190 14.24 7.70 7.34
N SER A 191 14.22 8.47 6.26
CA SER A 191 13.01 8.98 5.61
C SER A 191 12.86 8.28 4.25
N ALA A 192 11.74 7.59 4.05
CA ALA A 192 11.44 6.83 2.84
C ALA A 192 10.19 7.39 2.15
N TRP A 193 10.24 7.48 0.82
CA TRP A 193 9.08 7.79 -0.01
C TRP A 193 8.88 6.69 -1.04
N ILE A 194 7.65 6.22 -1.14
CA ILE A 194 7.24 5.23 -2.14
C ILE A 194 6.11 5.86 -2.93
N ASP A 195 6.35 6.05 -4.22
CA ASP A 195 5.38 6.58 -5.17
C ASP A 195 5.06 5.47 -6.19
N TYR A 196 3.78 5.16 -6.36
CA TYR A 196 3.31 4.24 -7.38
C TYR A 196 2.35 4.97 -8.32
N ASP A 197 2.67 4.95 -9.61
CA ASP A 197 1.77 5.40 -10.67
C ASP A 197 1.04 4.20 -11.28
N GLY A 198 -0.23 4.02 -10.90
CA GLY A 198 -1.06 2.91 -11.39
C GLY A 198 -1.40 2.99 -12.88
N VAL A 199 -1.15 4.13 -13.56
CA VAL A 199 -1.35 4.25 -15.01
C VAL A 199 -0.15 3.68 -15.78
N THR A 200 1.05 3.85 -15.25
CA THR A 200 2.31 3.41 -15.89
C THR A 200 2.94 2.19 -15.23
N ASP A 201 2.33 1.69 -14.15
CA ASP A 201 2.85 0.65 -13.26
C ASP A 201 4.22 0.99 -12.65
N LEU A 202 4.59 2.26 -12.63
CA LEU A 202 5.90 2.68 -12.17
C LEU A 202 5.92 2.86 -10.65
N LEU A 203 6.58 1.94 -9.97
CA LEU A 203 6.95 2.06 -8.56
C LEU A 203 8.31 2.75 -8.44
N SER A 204 8.40 3.79 -7.61
CA SER A 204 9.63 4.51 -7.31
C SER A 204 9.85 4.65 -5.81
N VAL A 205 11.03 4.23 -5.35
CA VAL A 205 11.44 4.30 -3.95
C VAL A 205 12.59 5.30 -3.81
N ARG A 206 12.44 6.24 -2.87
CA ARG A 206 13.45 7.22 -2.49
C ARG A 206 13.76 7.06 -1.01
N LEU A 207 15.02 7.28 -0.65
CA LEU A 207 15.51 7.08 0.71
C LEU A 207 16.56 8.12 1.05
N ALA A 208 16.44 8.74 2.22
CA ALA A 208 17.42 9.68 2.76
C ALA A 208 17.57 9.51 4.27
N GLN A 209 18.81 9.62 4.78
CA GLN A 209 19.03 9.64 6.22
C GLN A 209 18.77 11.04 6.79
N GLY A 210 17.93 11.11 7.82
CA GLY A 210 17.59 12.32 8.57
C GLY A 210 16.09 12.47 8.85
N SER A 211 15.77 13.25 9.88
CA SER A 211 14.37 13.57 10.26
C SER A 211 13.80 14.78 9.53
N THR A 212 14.66 15.68 9.05
CA THR A 212 14.28 16.93 8.38
C THR A 212 15.00 17.00 7.03
N VAL A 213 14.60 16.10 6.14
CA VAL A 213 15.20 15.95 4.82
C VAL A 213 14.15 16.12 3.74
N THR A 214 14.56 16.69 2.62
CA THR A 214 13.71 16.82 1.43
C THR A 214 13.68 15.50 0.68
N ARG A 215 12.53 15.16 0.10
CA ARG A 215 12.40 14.04 -0.84
C ARG A 215 13.46 14.17 -1.94
N PRO A 216 14.34 13.18 -2.15
CA PRO A 216 15.31 13.19 -3.25
C PRO A 216 14.63 13.25 -4.62
N ASP A 217 15.18 14.01 -5.57
CA ASP A 217 14.66 14.06 -6.94
C ASP A 217 14.80 12.69 -7.64
N THR A 218 15.98 12.10 -7.53
CA THR A 218 16.32 10.80 -8.10
C THR A 218 15.83 9.66 -7.19
N ALA A 219 15.11 8.71 -7.77
CA ALA A 219 14.75 7.46 -7.09
C ALA A 219 15.99 6.60 -6.84
N LEU A 220 16.07 5.98 -5.66
CA LEU A 220 17.07 4.96 -5.36
C LEU A 220 16.77 3.69 -6.18
N LEU A 221 15.49 3.36 -6.31
CA LEU A 221 14.99 2.18 -7.01
C LEU A 221 13.74 2.57 -7.79
N SER A 222 13.66 2.18 -9.06
CA SER A 222 12.43 2.26 -9.86
C SER A 222 12.17 0.92 -10.54
N HIS A 223 10.92 0.51 -10.58
CA HIS A 223 10.51 -0.77 -11.14
C HIS A 223 9.11 -0.66 -11.75
N THR A 224 8.94 -1.15 -12.98
CA THR A 224 7.62 -1.28 -13.60
C THR A 224 7.01 -2.60 -13.16
N VAL A 225 5.94 -2.55 -12.38
CA VAL A 225 5.27 -3.72 -11.81
C VAL A 225 3.78 -3.47 -11.64
N ASP A 226 2.97 -4.42 -12.12
CA ASP A 226 1.53 -4.42 -11.89
C ASP A 226 1.27 -4.90 -10.45
N LEU A 227 1.07 -3.94 -9.54
CA LEU A 227 0.79 -4.24 -8.13
C LEU A 227 -0.62 -4.81 -7.96
N TYR A 228 -1.56 -4.55 -8.87
CA TYR A 228 -2.92 -5.09 -8.80
C TYR A 228 -2.93 -6.59 -9.15
N GLU A 229 -2.11 -7.02 -10.11
CA GLU A 229 -1.85 -8.42 -10.40
C GLU A 229 -1.10 -9.10 -9.23
N ALA A 230 -0.07 -8.45 -8.68
CA ALA A 230 0.73 -9.01 -7.60
C ALA A 230 -0.08 -9.36 -6.34
N VAL A 231 -1.14 -8.59 -6.07
CA VAL A 231 -2.05 -8.78 -4.94
C VAL A 231 -3.27 -9.63 -5.31
N TYR A 232 -3.25 -10.30 -6.47
CA TYR A 232 -4.31 -11.16 -7.00
C TYR A 232 -5.67 -10.46 -7.06
N HIS A 233 -5.65 -9.21 -7.52
CA HIS A 233 -6.80 -8.33 -7.66
C HIS A 233 -7.62 -8.10 -6.39
N GLN A 234 -7.04 -8.38 -5.22
CA GLN A 234 -7.69 -8.16 -3.93
C GLN A 234 -7.59 -6.69 -3.50
N ASP A 235 -8.52 -6.27 -2.65
CA ASP A 235 -8.30 -5.08 -1.84
C ASP A 235 -7.18 -5.37 -0.84
N VAL A 236 -6.35 -4.38 -0.57
CA VAL A 236 -5.14 -4.51 0.25
C VAL A 236 -5.10 -3.53 1.40
N TYR A 237 -4.48 -3.96 2.47
CA TYR A 237 -4.16 -3.12 3.62
C TYR A 237 -2.72 -2.66 3.52
N PHE A 238 -2.50 -1.36 3.63
CA PHE A 238 -1.16 -0.80 3.73
C PHE A 238 -0.66 -0.95 5.16
N GLY A 239 0.62 -1.24 5.32
CA GLY A 239 1.20 -1.44 6.63
C GLY A 239 2.69 -1.72 6.60
N PHE A 240 3.19 -2.16 7.75
CA PHE A 240 4.59 -2.50 7.93
C PHE A 240 4.75 -3.90 8.50
N THR A 241 5.82 -4.58 8.09
CA THR A 241 6.25 -5.85 8.70
C THR A 241 7.72 -5.77 9.09
N SER A 242 8.12 -6.55 10.07
CA SER A 242 9.52 -6.75 10.41
C SER A 242 9.69 -8.11 11.09
N ALA A 243 10.89 -8.66 10.99
CA ALA A 243 11.29 -9.81 11.75
C ALA A 243 12.72 -9.71 12.26
N THR A 244 13.01 -10.61 13.18
CA THR A 244 14.35 -10.88 13.69
C THR A 244 14.57 -12.39 13.68
N GLY A 245 15.82 -12.81 13.56
CA GLY A 245 16.25 -14.20 13.63
C GLY A 245 17.22 -14.44 14.78
N SER A 246 18.36 -15.04 14.44
CA SER A 246 19.50 -15.22 15.34
C SER A 246 20.24 -13.91 15.65
N LEU A 247 20.03 -12.89 14.82
CA LEU A 247 20.38 -11.49 15.06
C LEU A 247 19.10 -10.71 15.35
N THR A 248 19.24 -9.52 15.92
CA THR A 248 18.09 -8.69 16.28
C THR A 248 18.40 -7.23 16.11
N ASN A 249 17.38 -6.47 15.73
CA ASN A 249 17.28 -5.04 15.95
C ASN A 249 15.92 -4.71 16.59
N THR A 250 15.84 -3.52 17.15
CA THR A 250 14.55 -2.86 17.41
C THR A 250 14.15 -2.08 16.18
N HIS A 251 12.97 -2.39 15.65
CA HIS A 251 12.44 -1.82 14.40
C HIS A 251 11.25 -0.92 14.70
N ASP A 252 11.46 0.39 14.61
CA ASP A 252 10.48 1.42 14.95
C ASP A 252 10.09 2.24 13.72
N ILE A 253 8.78 2.45 13.51
CA ILE A 253 8.24 3.50 12.64
C ILE A 253 7.92 4.71 13.53
N LEU A 254 8.33 5.89 13.09
CA LEU A 254 8.28 7.14 13.86
C LEU A 254 7.17 8.07 13.36
N ARG A 255 6.96 8.09 12.05
CA ARG A 255 5.95 8.89 11.35
C ARG A 255 5.48 8.16 10.11
N TRP A 256 4.22 8.31 9.74
CA TRP A 256 3.69 7.71 8.52
C TRP A 256 2.58 8.56 7.90
N GLU A 257 2.70 8.81 6.60
CA GLU A 257 1.70 9.41 5.74
C GLU A 257 1.44 8.51 4.54
N ALA A 258 0.19 8.40 4.13
CA ALA A 258 -0.17 7.71 2.91
C ALA A 258 -1.41 8.35 2.30
N GLN A 259 -1.40 8.48 0.98
CA GLN A 259 -2.53 8.97 0.22
C GLN A 259 -2.71 8.18 -1.07
N THR A 260 -3.96 7.86 -1.39
CA THR A 260 -4.34 7.36 -2.71
C THR A 260 -4.64 8.54 -3.62
N LEU A 261 -4.09 8.51 -4.82
CA LEU A 261 -4.23 9.54 -5.84
C LEU A 261 -5.17 8.99 -6.92
N ALA A 262 -6.30 9.66 -7.12
CA ALA A 262 -7.23 9.26 -8.16
C ALA A 262 -6.52 9.24 -9.52
N ALA A 263 -6.78 8.21 -10.33
CA ALA A 263 -6.37 8.21 -11.72
C ALA A 263 -6.91 9.47 -12.42
N PRO A 264 -6.20 10.05 -13.39
CA PRO A 264 -6.75 11.13 -14.20
C PRO A 264 -8.10 10.69 -14.76
N VAL A 265 -9.17 11.41 -14.44
CA VAL A 265 -10.49 11.14 -15.02
C VAL A 265 -10.33 11.31 -16.53
N PRO A 266 -10.61 10.28 -17.35
CA PRO A 266 -10.63 10.46 -18.80
C PRO A 266 -11.62 11.58 -19.09
N GLU A 267 -11.16 12.65 -19.75
CA GLU A 267 -12.04 13.72 -20.22
C GLU A 267 -13.25 13.06 -20.87
N PRO A 268 -14.50 13.34 -20.44
CA PRO A 268 -15.66 12.74 -21.06
C PRO A 268 -15.56 13.04 -22.55
N ALA A 269 -15.44 11.98 -23.35
CA ALA A 269 -15.40 12.09 -24.80
C ALA A 269 -16.51 13.06 -25.17
N THR A 270 -16.15 14.21 -25.75
CA THR A 270 -17.09 15.20 -26.23
C THR A 270 -18.00 14.47 -27.20
N LEU A 271 -19.13 13.96 -26.70
CA LEU A 271 -20.17 13.36 -27.50
C LEU A 271 -20.59 14.49 -28.42
N SER A 272 -20.10 14.40 -29.66
CA SER A 272 -20.44 15.33 -30.71
C SER A 272 -21.96 15.21 -30.81
N LEU A 273 -22.68 16.23 -30.34
CA LEU A 273 -24.12 16.35 -30.47
C LEU A 273 -24.43 16.64 -31.95
N PHE A 274 -24.14 15.67 -32.81
CA PHE A 274 -24.60 15.62 -34.18
C PHE A 274 -25.49 14.40 -34.30
N GLY A 275 -26.81 14.66 -34.31
CA GLY A 275 -27.75 13.75 -34.93
C GLY A 275 -28.82 13.17 -34.03
N ILE A 276 -29.68 14.00 -33.45
CA ILE A 276 -31.10 13.64 -33.32
C ILE A 276 -31.93 14.89 -33.67
N GLY A 277 -32.32 15.00 -34.94
CA GLY A 277 -33.14 16.11 -35.43
C GLY A 277 -33.47 16.00 -36.91
N GLY A 278 -33.66 14.79 -37.42
CA GLY A 278 -34.03 14.53 -38.80
C GLY A 278 -34.99 13.35 -38.87
N LEU A 279 -36.24 13.56 -38.48
CA LEU A 279 -37.32 12.66 -38.87
C LEU A 279 -38.31 13.40 -39.77
N LEU A 280 -38.41 12.85 -40.98
CA LEU A 280 -39.28 13.20 -42.09
C LEU A 280 -40.76 13.13 -41.69
N ILE A 281 -41.55 14.15 -42.08
CA ILE A 281 -42.95 13.94 -42.46
C ILE A 281 -43.15 14.58 -43.84
N ALA A 282 -43.25 13.72 -44.85
CA ALA A 282 -43.85 14.05 -46.13
C ALA A 282 -45.37 13.80 -46.05
N GLY A 283 -46.17 14.76 -46.49
CA GLY A 283 -47.62 14.63 -46.55
C GLY A 283 -48.28 15.85 -47.21
N ALA A 284 -48.68 15.67 -48.46
CA ALA A 284 -49.22 16.67 -49.39
C ALA A 284 -50.51 17.40 -48.93
N ALA A 285 -50.75 18.62 -49.42
CA ALA A 285 -51.81 18.90 -50.40
C ALA A 285 -52.03 20.41 -50.72
N ALA A 286 -52.02 20.68 -52.02
CA ALA A 286 -52.88 21.58 -52.79
C ALA A 286 -52.94 23.10 -52.50
N ARG A 287 -52.41 23.85 -53.47
CA ARG A 287 -52.82 25.21 -53.87
C ARG A 287 -54.34 25.33 -54.06
N ARG A 288 -54.92 26.46 -53.63
CA ARG A 288 -55.99 27.14 -54.39
C ARG A 288 -55.72 28.65 -54.43
N ARG A 289 -55.80 29.19 -55.64
CA ARG A 289 -55.85 30.63 -55.97
C ARG A 289 -57.19 31.22 -55.51
N THR A 290 -57.16 32.43 -54.99
CA THR A 290 -57.79 33.64 -55.54
C THR A 290 -57.06 34.85 -54.96
#